data_AF-A0A9N9XPS9-F1
#
_entry.id   AF-A0A9N9XPS9-F1
#
_cell.length_a   1.000
_cell.length_b   1.000
_cell.length_c   1.000
_cell.angle_alpha   90.00
_cell.angle_beta   90.00
_cell.angle_gamma   90.00
#
_symmetry.space_group_name_H-M   'P 1'
#
loop_
_entity.id
_entity.type
_entity.pdbx_description
1 polymer ?
#
loop_
_entity_poly.entity_id
_entity_poly.type
_entity_poly.pdbx_seq_one_letter_code
_entity_poly.pdbx_strand_id
1 'polypeptide(L)'
;MSNFQNMREFIFLVFIIYLQKMGMTTAQQSCEVNCNEDKLISFLAGIEVLSPESIFNLAITNLDSICSQLTENLKSIEKPFNDCKTKDSRGLYISLIRGVQAFHKRICCTDTNTGYIKKFYTVHPCLFELRQDFEGCNGPADWHEEPENRKVCKTYKNIVDCYYIKSAKVCGKQAAIAMTKLIEDVIENVLGYSCKGVNSFPYVKDVMPDKYIEKLSSSKVDALSVATSVITAGVIFNILSILDFF
;
A
#
# COMPACT_ATOMS: atom_id res chain seq x y z
N MET A 1 -54.95 36.33 -41.67
CA MET A 1 -53.75 36.26 -40.81
C MET A 1 -53.60 34.83 -40.28
N SER A 2 -53.30 33.87 -41.14
CA SER A 2 -53.25 32.44 -40.73
C SER A 2 -52.42 31.54 -41.66
N ASN A 3 -51.71 32.10 -42.66
CA ASN A 3 -50.93 31.33 -43.64
C ASN A 3 -49.40 31.46 -43.50
N PHE A 4 -48.90 32.25 -42.55
CA PHE A 4 -47.46 32.46 -42.35
C PHE A 4 -46.84 31.64 -41.21
N GLN A 5 -47.65 31.00 -40.35
CA GLN A 5 -47.16 30.18 -39.25
C GLN A 5 -46.80 28.74 -39.69
N ASN A 6 -47.51 28.18 -40.68
CA ASN A 6 -47.25 26.81 -41.15
C ASN A 6 -45.97 26.63 -41.96
N MET A 7 -45.46 27.69 -42.62
CA MET A 7 -44.24 27.58 -43.43
C MET A 7 -42.97 27.53 -42.57
N ARG A 8 -43.02 28.10 -41.36
CA ARG A 8 -41.87 28.15 -40.44
C ARG A 8 -41.63 26.81 -39.73
N GLU A 9 -42.70 26.11 -39.36
CA GLU A 9 -42.68 24.74 -38.82
C GLU A 9 -42.13 23.75 -39.85
N PHE A 10 -42.53 23.88 -41.12
CA PHE A 10 -42.10 22.97 -42.18
C PHE A 10 -40.61 23.10 -42.51
N ILE A 11 -40.08 24.34 -42.51
CA ILE A 11 -38.64 24.57 -42.74
C ILE A 11 -37.81 24.03 -41.58
N PHE A 12 -38.27 24.16 -40.32
CA PHE A 12 -37.60 23.59 -39.15
C PHE A 12 -37.54 22.06 -39.19
N LEU A 13 -38.64 21.40 -39.57
CA LEU A 13 -38.67 19.94 -39.68
C LEU A 13 -37.78 19.43 -40.81
N VAL A 14 -37.76 20.12 -41.96
CA VAL A 14 -36.85 19.78 -43.06
C VAL A 14 -35.38 19.98 -42.65
N PHE A 15 -35.05 21.04 -41.89
CA PHE A 15 -33.69 21.27 -41.38
C PHE A 15 -33.27 20.20 -40.37
N ILE A 16 -34.16 19.78 -39.45
CA ILE A 16 -33.87 18.69 -38.49
C ILE A 16 -33.66 17.36 -39.21
N ILE A 17 -34.49 17.03 -40.21
CA ILE A 17 -34.33 15.80 -41.01
C ILE A 17 -33.04 15.87 -41.84
N TYR A 18 -32.67 17.03 -42.38
CA TYR A 18 -31.42 17.23 -43.11
C TYR A 18 -30.19 17.12 -42.19
N LEU A 19 -30.28 17.63 -40.95
CA LEU A 19 -29.23 17.47 -39.94
C LEU A 19 -29.10 16.02 -39.45
N GLN A 20 -30.21 15.28 -39.28
CA GLN A 20 -30.17 13.85 -38.96
C GLN A 20 -29.55 13.02 -40.09
N LYS A 21 -29.75 13.43 -41.36
CA LYS A 21 -29.16 12.77 -42.52
C LYS A 21 -27.67 13.12 -42.75
N MET A 22 -27.17 14.17 -42.10
CA MET A 22 -25.77 14.59 -42.08
C MET A 22 -25.03 14.27 -40.77
N GLY A 23 -25.62 13.47 -39.87
CA GLY A 23 -24.86 12.83 -38.80
C GLY A 23 -23.91 11.82 -39.43
N MET A 24 -22.70 12.20 -39.84
CA MET A 24 -21.55 12.27 -38.94
C MET A 24 -21.64 11.14 -37.91
N THR A 25 -21.49 9.91 -38.40
CA THR A 25 -20.69 8.93 -37.68
C THR A 25 -19.36 9.57 -37.37
N THR A 26 -19.28 10.29 -36.25
CA THR A 26 -18.05 10.38 -35.50
C THR A 26 -17.72 8.95 -35.14
N ALA A 27 -16.92 8.31 -36.00
CA ALA A 27 -15.99 7.30 -35.54
C ALA A 27 -15.09 8.04 -34.55
N GLN A 28 -15.58 8.14 -33.31
CA GLN A 28 -14.77 8.41 -32.16
C GLN A 28 -13.92 7.16 -32.04
N GLN A 29 -12.89 7.08 -32.87
CA GLN A 29 -11.76 6.22 -32.65
C GLN A 29 -11.12 6.77 -31.38
N SER A 30 -11.70 6.35 -30.25
CA SER A 30 -11.04 6.49 -28.97
C SER A 30 -9.69 5.83 -29.21
N CYS A 31 -8.61 6.58 -29.02
CA CYS A 31 -7.32 5.99 -28.77
C CYS A 31 -7.51 5.18 -27.49
N GLU A 32 -8.02 3.95 -27.63
CA GLU A 32 -8.33 3.10 -26.50
C GLU A 32 -6.97 2.72 -25.93
N VAL A 33 -6.56 3.42 -24.88
CA VAL A 33 -5.41 3.03 -24.08
C VAL A 33 -5.73 1.63 -23.60
N ASN A 34 -5.06 0.65 -24.18
CA ASN A 34 -5.25 -0.76 -23.88
C ASN A 34 -4.72 -1.01 -22.46
N CYS A 35 -5.58 -0.77 -21.48
CA CYS A 35 -5.34 -1.09 -20.08
C CYS A 35 -5.35 -2.61 -19.92
N ASN A 36 -4.19 -3.19 -19.66
CA ASN A 36 -4.04 -4.61 -19.36
C ASN A 36 -4.20 -4.84 -17.84
N GLU A 37 -5.45 -4.99 -17.40
CA GLU A 37 -5.78 -5.24 -15.99
C GLU A 37 -5.25 -6.59 -15.49
N ASP A 38 -5.17 -7.60 -16.36
CA ASP A 38 -4.68 -8.95 -16.01
C ASP A 38 -3.26 -8.91 -15.40
N LYS A 39 -2.41 -8.02 -15.91
CA LYS A 39 -1.07 -7.81 -15.34
C LYS A 39 -1.10 -7.19 -13.94
N LEU A 40 -2.03 -6.27 -13.69
CA LEU A 40 -2.21 -5.65 -12.37
C LEU A 40 -2.73 -6.67 -11.36
N ILE A 41 -3.73 -7.47 -11.77
CA ILE A 41 -4.31 -8.55 -10.97
C ILE A 41 -3.26 -9.60 -10.65
N SER A 42 -2.50 -10.06 -11.65
CA SER A 42 -1.45 -11.06 -11.47
C SER A 42 -0.37 -10.59 -10.51
N PHE A 43 -0.01 -9.30 -10.58
CA PHE A 43 0.93 -8.69 -9.65
C PHE A 43 0.40 -8.70 -8.21
N LEU A 44 -0.83 -8.19 -8.00
CA LEU A 44 -1.45 -8.12 -6.67
C LEU A 44 -1.64 -9.51 -6.06
N ALA A 45 -2.08 -10.49 -6.87
CA ALA A 45 -2.20 -11.89 -6.45
C ALA A 45 -0.85 -12.50 -6.07
N GLY A 46 0.22 -12.19 -6.81
CA GLY A 46 1.57 -12.69 -6.53
C GLY A 46 2.18 -12.17 -5.22
N ILE A 47 1.64 -11.10 -4.65
CA ILE A 47 2.01 -10.55 -3.34
C ILE A 47 0.86 -10.66 -2.31
N GLU A 48 -0.17 -11.44 -2.63
CA GLU A 48 -1.34 -11.70 -1.78
C GLU A 48 -2.07 -10.43 -1.30
N VAL A 49 -2.06 -9.37 -2.12
CA VAL A 49 -2.75 -8.11 -1.82
C VAL A 49 -4.17 -8.13 -2.38
N LEU A 50 -5.15 -8.10 -1.47
CA LEU A 50 -6.59 -8.07 -1.77
C LEU A 50 -7.31 -6.87 -1.13
N SER A 51 -6.66 -6.19 -0.18
CA SER A 51 -7.23 -5.09 0.60
C SER A 51 -6.13 -4.17 1.14
N PRO A 52 -6.45 -2.94 1.59
CA PRO A 52 -5.48 -2.08 2.26
C PRO A 52 -4.74 -2.79 3.41
N GLU A 53 -5.46 -3.61 4.18
CA GLU A 53 -4.93 -4.37 5.31
C GLU A 53 -3.87 -5.37 4.89
N SER A 54 -4.12 -6.12 3.81
CA SER A 54 -3.14 -7.07 3.29
C SER A 54 -1.81 -6.40 2.93
N ILE A 55 -1.82 -5.13 2.49
CA ILE A 55 -0.60 -4.37 2.14
C ILE A 55 0.25 -4.09 3.37
N PHE A 56 -0.30 -3.47 4.41
CA PHE A 56 0.52 -3.16 5.60
C PHE A 56 0.75 -4.38 6.49
N ASN A 57 -0.01 -5.47 6.34
CA ASN A 57 0.33 -6.76 6.91
C ASN A 57 1.63 -7.34 6.33
N LEU A 58 2.03 -6.95 5.11
CA LEU A 58 3.35 -7.31 4.58
C LEU A 58 4.48 -6.82 5.50
N ALA A 59 4.31 -5.70 6.21
CA ALA A 59 5.37 -5.16 7.08
C ALA A 59 5.62 -5.98 8.34
N ILE A 60 4.68 -6.83 8.73
CA ILE A 60 4.79 -7.74 9.88
C ILE A 60 5.07 -9.17 9.43
N THR A 61 5.61 -9.33 8.22
CA THR A 61 6.19 -10.57 7.68
C THR A 61 7.71 -10.42 7.52
N ASN A 62 8.33 -11.26 6.67
CA ASN A 62 9.75 -11.16 6.33
C ASN A 62 9.98 -9.97 5.38
N LEU A 63 10.40 -8.83 5.94
CA LEU A 63 10.61 -7.57 5.22
C LEU A 63 11.60 -7.69 4.06
N ASP A 64 12.71 -8.39 4.24
CA ASP A 64 13.78 -8.45 3.23
C ASP A 64 13.32 -9.21 1.98
N SER A 65 12.57 -10.30 2.18
CA SER A 65 11.96 -11.07 1.10
C SER A 65 10.90 -10.26 0.34
N ILE A 66 10.04 -9.52 1.05
CA ILE A 66 9.02 -8.70 0.41
C ILE A 66 9.64 -7.53 -0.35
N CYS A 67 10.64 -6.85 0.22
CA CYS A 67 11.26 -5.70 -0.42
C CYS A 67 12.01 -6.06 -1.71
N SER A 68 12.67 -7.22 -1.75
CA SER A 68 13.29 -7.73 -2.98
C SER A 68 12.22 -8.05 -4.04
N GLN A 69 11.17 -8.78 -3.67
CA GLN A 69 10.05 -9.12 -4.56
C GLN A 69 9.36 -7.87 -5.13
N LEU A 70 9.07 -6.86 -4.29
CA LEU A 70 8.40 -5.63 -4.72
C LEU A 70 9.27 -4.78 -5.66
N THR A 71 10.59 -4.72 -5.43
CA THR A 71 11.49 -3.88 -6.24
C THR A 71 11.55 -4.32 -7.71
N GLU A 72 11.51 -5.63 -7.96
CA GLU A 72 11.49 -6.18 -9.32
C GLU A 72 10.10 -6.11 -9.93
N ASN A 73 9.09 -6.51 -9.17
CA ASN A 73 7.72 -6.62 -9.68
C ASN A 73 7.05 -5.25 -9.92
N LEU A 74 7.35 -4.22 -9.12
CA LEU A 74 6.82 -2.87 -9.37
C LEU A 74 7.36 -2.25 -10.66
N LYS A 75 8.59 -2.60 -11.07
CA LYS A 75 9.14 -2.15 -12.37
C LYS A 75 8.42 -2.81 -13.54
N SER A 76 8.08 -4.10 -13.41
CA SER A 76 7.43 -4.84 -14.50
C SER A 76 5.99 -4.39 -14.77
N ILE A 77 5.31 -3.82 -13.76
CA ILE A 77 3.95 -3.29 -13.88
C ILE A 77 3.86 -1.77 -14.13
N GLU A 78 4.98 -1.05 -14.18
CA GLU A 78 4.98 0.42 -14.30
C GLU A 78 4.21 0.91 -15.53
N LYS A 79 4.48 0.33 -16.70
CA LYS A 79 3.77 0.67 -17.94
C LYS A 79 2.28 0.29 -17.87
N PRO A 80 1.88 -0.97 -17.59
CA PRO A 80 0.48 -1.35 -17.40
C PRO A 80 -0.27 -0.47 -16.40
N PHE A 81 0.37 -0.12 -15.28
CA PHE A 81 -0.21 0.74 -14.25
C PHE A 81 -0.47 2.15 -14.79
N ASN A 82 0.50 2.74 -15.49
CA ASN A 82 0.34 4.08 -16.06
C ASN A 82 -0.75 4.10 -17.15
N ASP A 83 -0.79 3.09 -18.01
CA ASP A 83 -1.81 2.95 -19.05
C ASP A 83 -3.21 2.87 -18.40
N CYS A 84 -3.41 1.98 -17.43
CA CYS A 84 -4.67 1.81 -16.73
C CYS A 84 -5.09 3.02 -15.87
N LYS A 85 -4.13 3.65 -15.19
CA LYS A 85 -4.38 4.85 -14.36
C LYS A 85 -4.94 6.01 -15.18
N THR A 86 -4.57 6.14 -16.45
CA THR A 86 -5.12 7.19 -17.33
C THR A 86 -6.58 6.94 -17.71
N LYS A 87 -7.00 5.67 -17.75
CA LYS A 87 -8.38 5.25 -18.06
C LYS A 87 -9.30 5.34 -16.85
N ASP A 88 -8.89 4.72 -15.74
CA ASP A 88 -9.59 4.80 -14.46
C ASP A 88 -8.59 4.99 -13.32
N SER A 89 -8.53 6.22 -12.83
CA SER A 89 -7.63 6.58 -11.74
C SER A 89 -8.14 6.14 -10.37
N ARG A 90 -9.36 5.63 -10.23
CA ARG A 90 -9.94 5.22 -8.93
C ARG A 90 -10.28 3.74 -8.85
N GLY A 91 -10.10 2.98 -9.93
CA GLY A 91 -10.33 1.55 -9.95
C GLY A 91 -9.55 0.81 -8.86
N LEU A 92 -10.17 -0.25 -8.31
CA LEU A 92 -9.67 -1.04 -7.18
C LEU A 92 -8.18 -1.39 -7.29
N TYR A 93 -7.76 -2.00 -8.41
CA TYR A 93 -6.38 -2.44 -8.60
C TYR A 93 -5.39 -1.28 -8.64
N ILE A 94 -5.77 -0.15 -9.24
CA ILE A 94 -4.94 1.06 -9.26
C ILE A 94 -4.76 1.62 -7.85
N SER A 95 -5.84 1.67 -7.08
CA SER A 95 -5.84 2.12 -5.69
C SER A 95 -4.96 1.22 -4.81
N LEU A 96 -5.10 -0.11 -4.91
CA LEU A 96 -4.24 -1.06 -4.19
C LEU A 96 -2.77 -0.94 -4.58
N ILE A 97 -2.46 -0.81 -5.88
CA ILE A 97 -1.07 -0.63 -6.34
C ILE A 97 -0.46 0.66 -5.78
N ARG A 98 -1.21 1.76 -5.66
CA ARG A 98 -0.72 2.99 -4.99
C ARG A 98 -0.39 2.73 -3.52
N GLY A 99 -1.22 1.96 -2.82
CA GLY A 99 -0.93 1.51 -1.46
C GLY A 99 0.38 0.71 -1.39
N VAL A 100 0.60 -0.22 -2.33
CA VAL A 100 1.83 -1.02 -2.42
C VAL A 100 3.06 -0.15 -2.73
N GLN A 101 2.93 0.83 -3.63
CA GLN A 101 3.99 1.80 -3.92
C GLN A 101 4.33 2.64 -2.68
N ALA A 102 3.32 3.08 -1.92
CA ALA A 102 3.51 3.82 -0.68
C ALA A 102 4.22 2.97 0.39
N PHE A 103 3.79 1.70 0.53
CA PHE A 103 4.45 0.71 1.38
C PHE A 103 5.92 0.52 1.00
N HIS A 104 6.20 0.23 -0.27
CA HIS A 104 7.56 0.00 -0.79
C HIS A 104 8.46 1.21 -0.55
N LYS A 105 7.97 2.41 -0.87
CA LYS A 105 8.69 3.66 -0.61
C LYS A 105 8.99 3.86 0.88
N ARG A 106 8.05 3.49 1.77
CA ARG A 106 8.18 3.74 3.20
C ARG A 106 9.08 2.73 3.92
N ILE A 107 9.05 1.47 3.49
CA ILE A 107 9.71 0.36 4.17
C ILE A 107 10.97 -0.11 3.43
N CYS A 108 10.94 -0.16 2.10
CA CYS A 108 11.99 -0.78 1.29
C CYS A 108 13.03 0.22 0.74
N CYS A 109 12.66 1.47 0.53
CA CYS A 109 13.56 2.50 0.01
C CYS A 109 14.35 3.18 1.14
N THR A 110 15.56 2.68 1.41
CA THR A 110 16.44 3.18 2.49
C THR A 110 16.95 4.59 2.26
N ASP A 111 17.02 5.06 1.03
CA ASP A 111 17.51 6.38 0.61
C ASP A 111 16.57 7.54 0.97
N THR A 112 15.26 7.29 1.07
CA THR A 112 14.26 8.33 1.28
C THR A 112 13.81 8.50 2.74
N ASN A 113 14.03 7.51 3.62
CA ASN A 113 13.48 7.54 4.98
C ASN A 113 14.30 6.78 6.04
N THR A 114 15.64 6.90 6.01
CA THR A 114 16.59 6.20 6.91
C THR A 114 16.17 6.22 8.38
N GLY A 115 15.67 7.36 8.87
CA GLY A 115 15.26 7.53 10.27
C GLY A 115 13.99 6.76 10.65
N TYR A 116 13.02 6.64 9.74
CA TYR A 116 11.81 5.86 10.00
C TYR A 116 12.10 4.37 9.95
N ILE A 117 12.74 3.90 8.88
CA ILE A 117 12.96 2.47 8.66
C ILE A 117 13.84 1.87 9.77
N LYS A 118 14.89 2.57 10.21
CA LYS A 118 15.71 2.15 11.35
C LYS A 118 14.89 1.97 12.63
N LYS A 119 13.96 2.89 12.91
CA LYS A 119 13.05 2.79 14.06
C LYS A 119 12.07 1.64 13.90
N PHE A 120 11.54 1.45 12.69
CA PHE A 120 10.62 0.36 12.38
C PHE A 120 11.30 -1.00 12.57
N TYR A 121 12.52 -1.21 12.05
CA TYR A 121 13.28 -2.44 12.27
C TYR A 121 13.58 -2.72 13.75
N THR A 122 13.71 -1.68 14.58
CA THR A 122 13.94 -1.86 16.03
C THR A 122 12.72 -2.50 16.71
N VAL A 123 11.51 -2.14 16.29
CA VAL A 123 10.25 -2.63 16.87
C VAL A 123 9.65 -3.82 16.10
N HIS A 124 10.10 -4.05 14.87
CA HIS A 124 9.60 -5.09 13.97
C HIS A 124 9.55 -6.49 14.60
N PRO A 125 10.58 -6.98 15.32
CA PRO A 125 10.51 -8.30 15.94
C PRO A 125 9.32 -8.47 16.89
N CYS A 126 8.92 -7.41 17.60
CA CYS A 126 7.75 -7.46 18.48
C CYS A 126 6.45 -7.44 17.67
N LEU A 127 6.36 -6.55 16.66
CA LEU A 127 5.19 -6.45 15.79
C LEU A 127 4.95 -7.75 14.99
N PHE A 128 6.02 -8.45 14.62
CA PHE A 128 5.97 -9.75 13.95
C PHE A 128 5.32 -10.85 14.81
N GLU A 129 5.56 -10.85 16.12
CA GLU A 129 4.92 -11.78 17.06
C GLU A 129 3.43 -11.45 17.25
N LEU A 130 3.04 -10.17 17.13
CA LEU A 130 1.65 -9.73 17.21
C LEU A 130 0.82 -9.99 15.95
N ARG A 131 1.39 -10.58 14.89
CA ARG A 131 0.73 -10.64 13.58
C ARG A 131 -0.66 -11.26 13.58
N GLN A 132 -0.84 -12.34 14.35
CA GLN A 132 -2.13 -13.02 14.48
C GLN A 132 -3.15 -12.18 15.27
N ASP A 133 -2.68 -11.43 16.27
CA ASP A 133 -3.55 -10.55 17.03
C ASP A 133 -4.13 -9.41 16.19
N PHE A 134 -3.44 -9.01 15.13
CA PHE A 134 -3.90 -7.94 14.23
C PHE A 134 -5.03 -8.36 13.29
N GLU A 135 -5.28 -9.66 13.07
CA GLU A 135 -6.39 -10.12 12.22
C GLU A 135 -7.75 -9.58 12.69
N GLY A 136 -7.92 -9.41 14.01
CA GLY A 136 -9.12 -8.83 14.61
C GLY A 136 -9.28 -7.32 14.39
N CYS A 137 -8.32 -6.65 13.74
CA CYS A 137 -8.37 -5.23 13.40
C CYS A 137 -8.79 -4.96 11.95
N ASN A 138 -9.01 -6.00 11.15
CA ASN A 138 -9.42 -5.85 9.76
C ASN A 138 -10.77 -5.13 9.64
N GLY A 139 -10.89 -4.24 8.65
CA GLY A 139 -12.16 -3.62 8.32
C GLY A 139 -13.15 -4.62 7.73
N PRO A 140 -14.43 -4.22 7.56
CA PRO A 140 -15.39 -4.96 6.75
C PRO A 140 -14.86 -5.17 5.32
N ALA A 141 -15.29 -6.23 4.64
CA ALA A 141 -14.95 -6.43 3.23
C ALA A 141 -15.28 -5.17 2.40
N ASP A 142 -14.36 -4.80 1.51
CA ASP A 142 -14.49 -3.70 0.54
C ASP A 142 -14.84 -2.34 1.16
N TRP A 143 -14.52 -2.12 2.44
CA TRP A 143 -14.84 -0.87 3.14
C TRP A 143 -14.26 0.39 2.49
N HIS A 144 -13.19 0.23 1.71
CA HIS A 144 -12.50 1.32 1.00
C HIS A 144 -13.18 1.67 -0.34
N GLU A 145 -14.12 0.84 -0.81
CA GLU A 145 -14.97 1.07 -1.98
C GLU A 145 -16.35 1.63 -1.58
N GLU A 146 -16.60 1.81 -0.28
CA GLU A 146 -17.84 2.41 0.22
C GLU A 146 -18.03 3.84 -0.33
N PRO A 147 -19.16 4.14 -0.98
CA PRO A 147 -19.38 5.44 -1.63
C PRO A 147 -19.43 6.61 -0.64
N GLU A 148 -19.80 6.37 0.62
CA GLU A 148 -19.83 7.42 1.64
C GLU A 148 -18.46 7.58 2.33
N ASN A 149 -17.70 8.60 1.94
CA ASN A 149 -16.39 8.93 2.55
C ASN A 149 -16.42 9.01 4.08
N ARG A 150 -17.54 9.42 4.69
CA ARG A 150 -17.69 9.48 6.15
C ARG A 150 -17.63 8.08 6.78
N LYS A 151 -18.24 7.07 6.16
CA LYS A 151 -18.18 5.69 6.60
C LYS A 151 -16.78 5.12 6.41
N VAL A 152 -16.17 5.36 5.24
CA VAL A 152 -14.78 5.00 4.94
C VAL A 152 -13.83 5.53 6.02
N CYS A 153 -13.89 6.84 6.31
CA CYS A 153 -13.03 7.46 7.32
C CYS A 153 -13.28 6.95 8.75
N LYS A 154 -14.53 6.59 9.08
CA LYS A 154 -14.85 5.97 10.37
C LYS A 154 -14.22 4.58 10.48
N THR A 155 -14.32 3.76 9.43
CA THR A 155 -13.70 2.43 9.38
C THR A 155 -12.19 2.54 9.44
N TYR A 156 -11.59 3.41 8.64
CA TYR A 156 -10.15 3.70 8.67
C TYR A 156 -9.69 4.06 10.09
N LYS A 157 -10.40 4.95 10.79
CA LYS A 157 -10.07 5.29 12.19
C LYS A 157 -10.12 4.07 13.11
N ASN A 158 -11.15 3.23 12.98
CA ASN A 158 -11.28 2.02 13.80
C ASN A 158 -10.13 1.04 13.56
N ILE A 159 -9.71 0.85 12.31
CA ILE A 159 -8.57 0.00 11.94
C ILE A 159 -7.30 0.55 12.60
N VAL A 160 -6.96 1.82 12.36
CA VAL A 160 -5.76 2.47 12.93
C VAL A 160 -5.75 2.41 14.45
N ASP A 161 -6.88 2.69 15.11
CA ASP A 161 -6.99 2.65 16.57
C ASP A 161 -6.77 1.24 17.11
N CYS A 162 -7.32 0.23 16.46
CA CYS A 162 -7.14 -1.16 16.86
C CYS A 162 -5.66 -1.57 16.81
N TYR A 163 -4.98 -1.28 15.69
CA TYR A 163 -3.55 -1.54 15.54
C TYR A 163 -2.71 -0.76 16.56
N TYR A 164 -3.04 0.52 16.79
CA TYR A 164 -2.36 1.35 17.79
C TYR A 164 -2.50 0.76 19.19
N ILE A 165 -3.72 0.42 19.61
CA ILE A 165 -4.00 -0.09 20.96
C ILE A 165 -3.26 -1.41 21.20
N LYS A 166 -3.35 -2.36 20.27
CA LYS A 166 -2.67 -3.67 20.39
C LYS A 166 -1.15 -3.51 20.45
N SER A 167 -0.61 -2.70 19.54
CA SER A 167 0.83 -2.41 19.52
C SER A 167 1.28 -1.71 20.80
N ALA A 168 0.55 -0.71 21.30
CA ALA A 168 0.91 0.04 22.50
C ALA A 168 0.90 -0.85 23.75
N LYS A 169 -0.07 -1.76 23.86
CA LYS A 169 -0.19 -2.66 25.01
C LYS A 169 0.92 -3.72 25.08
N VAL A 170 1.48 -4.13 23.95
CA VAL A 170 2.42 -5.27 23.92
C VAL A 170 3.83 -4.86 23.47
N CYS A 171 3.94 -4.00 22.47
CA CYS A 171 5.19 -3.54 21.86
C CYS A 171 5.54 -2.08 22.20
N GLY A 172 4.76 -1.44 23.04
CA GLY A 172 5.02 -0.08 23.50
C GLY A 172 4.61 1.01 22.51
N LYS A 173 4.76 2.25 22.96
CA LYS A 173 4.24 3.43 22.28
C LYS A 173 4.98 3.71 20.97
N GLN A 174 6.30 3.49 20.92
CA GLN A 174 7.05 3.71 19.68
C GLN A 174 6.62 2.74 18.58
N ALA A 175 6.38 1.48 18.93
CA ALA A 175 5.88 0.49 17.98
C ALA A 175 4.50 0.87 17.44
N ALA A 176 3.60 1.30 18.34
CA ALA A 176 2.26 1.76 17.96
C ALA A 176 2.29 2.95 17.00
N ILE A 177 3.15 3.94 17.25
CA ILE A 177 3.33 5.11 16.37
C ILE A 177 3.91 4.68 15.02
N ALA A 178 4.93 3.81 15.02
CA ALA A 178 5.56 3.34 13.79
C ALA A 178 4.55 2.59 12.90
N MET A 179 3.80 1.65 13.48
CA MET A 179 2.77 0.89 12.77
C MET A 179 1.65 1.80 12.25
N THR A 180 1.19 2.75 13.07
CA THR A 180 0.12 3.68 12.65
C THR A 180 0.55 4.53 11.46
N LYS A 181 1.77 5.07 11.47
CA LYS A 181 2.28 5.85 10.34
C LYS A 181 2.36 5.05 9.04
N LEU A 182 2.73 3.78 9.12
CA LEU A 182 2.70 2.90 7.94
C LEU A 182 1.29 2.72 7.41
N ILE A 183 0.35 2.39 8.30
CA ILE A 183 -1.06 2.19 7.94
C ILE A 183 -1.62 3.47 7.32
N GLU A 184 -1.29 4.63 7.89
CA GLU A 184 -1.72 5.92 7.38
C GLU A 184 -1.22 6.17 5.96
N ASP A 185 0.09 6.00 5.73
CA ASP A 185 0.68 6.18 4.40
C ASP A 185 0.04 5.24 3.37
N VAL A 186 -0.19 3.98 3.73
CA VAL A 186 -0.81 3.00 2.82
C VAL A 186 -2.25 3.37 2.51
N ILE A 187 -3.09 3.55 3.54
CA ILE A 187 -4.52 3.78 3.36
C ILE A 187 -4.78 5.10 2.64
N GLU A 188 -4.09 6.19 2.99
CA GLU A 188 -4.30 7.47 2.31
C GLU A 188 -3.93 7.41 0.82
N ASN A 189 -2.94 6.61 0.44
CA ASN A 189 -2.59 6.39 -0.96
C ASN A 189 -3.58 5.46 -1.69
N VAL A 190 -4.19 4.50 -0.99
CA VAL A 190 -5.29 3.70 -1.55
C VAL A 190 -6.52 4.57 -1.79
N LEU A 191 -6.93 5.36 -0.78
CA LEU A 191 -8.12 6.22 -0.89
C LEU A 191 -7.93 7.36 -1.89
N GLY A 192 -6.70 7.88 -2.03
CA GLY A 192 -6.40 9.04 -2.86
C GLY A 192 -6.91 10.38 -2.27
N TYR A 193 -7.37 10.36 -1.01
CA TYR A 193 -7.78 11.54 -0.24
C TYR A 193 -7.53 11.30 1.26
N SER A 194 -7.51 12.38 2.04
CA SER A 194 -7.26 12.32 3.48
C SER A 194 -8.55 12.34 4.33
N CYS A 195 -8.51 11.63 5.45
CA CYS A 195 -9.60 11.57 6.42
C CYS A 195 -9.28 12.45 7.64
N LYS A 196 -10.16 13.41 7.96
CA LYS A 196 -9.97 14.29 9.13
C LYS A 196 -10.10 13.50 10.42
N GLY A 197 -9.16 13.71 11.34
CA GLY A 197 -9.20 13.15 12.71
C GLY A 197 -8.64 11.74 12.86
N VAL A 198 -8.15 11.12 11.77
CA VAL A 198 -7.54 9.78 11.86
C VAL A 198 -6.21 9.80 12.60
N ASN A 199 -5.46 10.89 12.45
CA ASN A 199 -4.10 11.09 12.96
C ASN A 199 -4.06 11.31 14.50
N SER A 200 -5.18 11.08 15.20
CA SER A 200 -5.29 11.24 16.65
C SER A 200 -5.19 9.88 17.34
N PHE A 201 -4.21 9.72 18.21
CA PHE A 201 -4.01 8.47 18.93
C PHE A 201 -5.03 8.31 20.07
N PRO A 202 -5.66 7.14 20.21
CA PRO A 202 -6.54 6.86 21.33
C PRO A 202 -5.72 6.77 22.63
N TYR A 203 -6.34 7.10 23.76
CA TYR A 203 -5.73 6.87 25.07
C TYR A 203 -5.65 5.37 25.34
N VAL A 204 -4.46 4.91 25.70
CA VAL A 204 -4.20 3.51 26.07
C VAL A 204 -3.75 3.49 27.53
N LYS A 205 -4.50 2.77 28.38
CA LYS A 205 -4.11 2.52 29.76
C LYS A 205 -3.03 1.42 29.79
N ASP A 206 -2.10 1.53 30.73
CA ASP A 206 -1.09 0.50 31.04
C ASP A 206 -0.24 0.10 29.80
N VAL A 207 0.27 1.11 29.08
CA VAL A 207 1.14 0.95 27.91
C VAL A 207 2.43 0.20 28.28
N MET A 208 2.87 -0.72 27.43
CA MET A 208 4.16 -1.40 27.59
C MET A 208 5.30 -0.37 27.56
N PRO A 209 6.19 -0.32 28.57
CA PRO A 209 7.30 0.63 28.56
C PRO A 209 8.28 0.34 27.42
N ASP A 210 8.59 1.35 26.59
CA ASP A 210 9.43 1.22 25.39
C ASP A 210 10.83 0.60 25.68
N LYS A 211 11.37 0.85 26.88
CA LYS A 211 12.68 0.32 27.35
C LYS A 211 12.81 -1.20 27.26
N TYR A 212 11.71 -1.94 27.33
CA TYR A 212 11.75 -3.41 27.23
C TYR A 212 11.98 -3.88 25.79
N ILE A 213 11.50 -3.11 24.81
CA ILE A 213 11.64 -3.43 23.38
C ILE A 213 13.04 -3.12 22.88
N GLU A 214 13.63 -2.00 23.32
CA GLU A 214 15.00 -1.64 22.98
C GLU A 214 16.00 -2.72 23.43
N LYS A 215 15.82 -3.27 24.64
CA LYS A 215 16.68 -4.34 25.18
C LYS A 215 16.59 -5.64 24.37
N LEU A 216 15.40 -5.98 23.86
CA LEU A 216 15.18 -7.13 22.96
C LEU A 216 15.91 -6.97 21.62
N SER A 217 15.96 -5.74 21.09
CA SER A 217 16.67 -5.44 19.85
C SER A 217 18.20 -5.54 20.01
N SER A 218 18.76 -5.04 21.12
CA SER A 218 20.21 -5.14 21.39
C SER A 218 20.67 -6.59 21.59
N SER A 219 19.90 -7.39 22.33
CA SER A 219 20.25 -8.80 22.60
C SER A 219 20.25 -9.69 21.35
N LYS A 220 19.42 -9.40 20.33
CA LYS A 220 19.42 -10.13 19.05
C LYS A 220 20.55 -9.68 18.13
N VAL A 221 20.93 -8.40 18.15
CA VAL A 221 22.10 -7.89 17.40
C VAL A 221 23.39 -8.51 17.92
N ASP A 222 23.51 -8.69 19.24
CA ASP A 222 24.67 -9.36 19.84
C ASP A 222 24.73 -10.86 19.47
N ALA A 223 23.59 -11.55 19.41
CA ALA A 223 23.54 -12.95 18.96
C ALA A 223 23.93 -13.12 17.48
N LEU A 224 23.56 -12.16 16.62
CA LEU A 224 23.91 -12.17 15.19
C LEU A 224 25.38 -11.77 14.93
N SER A 225 25.92 -10.88 15.76
CA SER A 225 27.35 -10.52 15.80
C SER A 225 28.24 -11.69 16.26
N VAL A 226 27.76 -12.52 17.19
CA VAL A 226 28.48 -13.72 17.63
C VAL A 226 28.45 -14.79 16.54
N ALA A 227 27.35 -14.96 15.81
CA ALA A 227 27.29 -15.93 14.70
C ALA A 227 28.23 -15.56 13.52
N THR A 228 28.42 -14.27 13.23
CA THR A 228 29.30 -13.80 12.15
C THR A 228 30.79 -13.88 12.50
N SER A 229 31.15 -13.79 13.78
CA SER A 229 32.54 -13.95 14.24
C SER A 229 33.01 -15.41 14.27
N VAL A 230 32.10 -16.38 14.36
CA VAL A 230 32.43 -17.81 14.24
C VAL A 230 32.72 -18.20 12.79
N ILE A 231 32.05 -17.58 11.81
CA ILE A 231 32.24 -17.88 10.38
C ILE A 231 33.58 -17.29 9.87
N THR A 232 33.97 -16.10 10.31
CA THR A 232 35.28 -15.53 9.95
C THR A 232 36.44 -16.31 10.57
N ALA A 233 36.30 -16.82 11.79
CA ALA A 233 37.32 -17.69 12.39
C ALA A 233 37.45 -19.05 11.66
N GLY A 234 36.34 -19.64 11.20
CA GLY A 234 36.35 -20.91 10.47
C GLY A 234 36.93 -20.83 9.05
N VAL A 235 36.73 -19.70 8.35
CA VAL A 235 37.28 -19.48 7.01
C VAL A 235 38.79 -19.18 7.06
N ILE A 236 39.25 -18.48 8.09
CA ILE A 236 40.69 -18.21 8.27
C ILE A 236 41.48 -19.51 8.55
N PHE A 237 40.90 -20.47 9.28
CA PHE A 237 41.55 -21.75 9.54
C PHE A 237 41.70 -22.64 8.29
N ASN A 238 40.76 -22.57 7.35
CA ASN A 238 40.84 -23.31 6.08
C ASN A 238 41.75 -22.66 5.04
N ILE A 239 42.00 -21.35 5.10
CA ILE A 239 42.96 -20.68 4.20
C ILE A 239 44.41 -20.89 4.67
N LEU A 240 44.64 -20.92 6.00
CA LEU A 240 45.97 -21.18 6.56
C LEU A 240 46.45 -22.63 6.34
N SER A 241 45.55 -23.60 6.23
CA SER A 241 45.91 -25.00 5.97
C SER A 241 46.14 -25.33 4.48
N ILE A 242 45.83 -24.41 3.56
CA ILE A 242 46.12 -24.55 2.13
C ILE A 242 47.47 -23.90 1.75
N LEU A 243 47.95 -22.94 2.54
CA LEU A 243 49.23 -22.26 2.29
C LEU A 243 50.47 -22.99 2.84
N ASP A 244 50.30 -24.08 3.59
CA ASP A 244 51.40 -24.96 4.04
C ASP A 244 51.69 -26.10 3.04
N PHE A 245 51.08 -26.10 1.84
CA PHE A 245 51.24 -27.17 0.83
C PHE A 245 51.71 -26.69 -0.56
N PHE A 246 52.25 -25.47 -0.66
CA PHE A 246 52.94 -24.97 -1.87
C PHE A 246 54.32 -24.41 -1.53
#